data_AF-A0A061IIU8-F1
#
_entry.id   AF-A0A061IIU8-F1
#
_cell.length_a   1.000
_cell.length_b   1.000
_cell.length_c   1.000
_cell.angle_alpha   90.00
_cell.angle_beta   90.00
_cell.angle_gamma   90.00
#
_symmetry.space_group_name_H-M   'P 1'
#
loop_
_entity.id
_entity.type
_entity.pdbx_description
1 polymer ?
#
loop_
_entity_poly.entity_id
_entity_poly.type
_entity_poly.pdbx_seq_one_letter_code
_entity_poly.pdbx_strand_id
1 'polypeptide(L)'
;MSPVSLSDEAQPAVVPTFSSAAMPRSLFLPLLPLLLLLLPEAPRAARVSPLQASSEAAATCKAHDLCLLGPRPLPPAPPVNVSLYYESLCGACRYFLVRDLFPTWLMVMEIINVTLVPYGNAQVRRKRGNRGRRGVGGRGQGRSSFGALQERNVSGTWEFTCQHGELECRLNKVEACLLDKLEKEAALLTIVCVEEMQDMEKKLGPCLQVYAPEVSPDSIMECATGERGTQLMHANAQLTEALQPPHEYVPWVLVNEKPLKDPSQLLSTVCQLYQGVEKPDICSSMADPPRKVCYK
;
A
#
# COMPACT_ATOMS: atom_id res chain seq x y z
N MET A 1 16.98 0.76 -63.08
CA MET A 1 16.18 0.16 -61.99
C MET A 1 14.91 0.98 -61.87
N SER A 2 13.81 0.44 -62.40
CA SER A 2 12.49 1.08 -62.37
C SER A 2 11.74 0.68 -61.08
N PRO A 3 10.80 1.51 -60.58
CA PRO A 3 10.05 1.24 -59.37
C PRO A 3 8.83 0.35 -59.67
N VAL A 4 8.48 -0.54 -58.73
CA VAL A 4 7.24 -1.30 -58.75
C VAL A 4 6.36 -0.80 -57.62
N SER A 5 5.20 -0.24 -58.00
CA SER A 5 4.07 0.03 -57.12
C SER A 5 3.23 -1.22 -57.00
N LEU A 6 2.84 -1.62 -55.80
CA LEU A 6 1.65 -2.45 -55.58
C LEU A 6 0.91 -1.96 -54.33
N SER A 7 -0.25 -1.37 -54.58
CA SER A 7 -1.39 -1.22 -53.69
C SER A 7 -2.05 -2.58 -53.47
N ASP A 8 -2.44 -2.89 -52.24
CA ASP A 8 -3.47 -3.90 -52.00
C ASP A 8 -4.35 -3.54 -50.79
N GLU A 9 -5.64 -3.81 -51.00
CA GLU A 9 -6.80 -3.36 -50.23
C GLU A 9 -7.02 -4.17 -48.96
N ALA A 10 -7.65 -3.51 -47.98
CA ALA A 10 -8.13 -4.12 -46.74
C ALA A 10 -9.34 -5.04 -46.99
N GLN A 11 -9.39 -6.17 -46.30
CA GLN A 11 -10.63 -6.93 -46.07
C GLN A 11 -10.90 -7.10 -44.57
N PRO A 12 -12.17 -6.97 -44.12
CA PRO A 12 -12.53 -6.91 -42.71
C PRO A 12 -12.61 -8.30 -42.05
N ALA A 13 -12.15 -8.38 -40.81
CA ALA A 13 -12.29 -9.55 -39.96
C ALA A 13 -13.75 -9.73 -39.50
N VAL A 14 -14.26 -10.94 -39.65
CA VAL A 14 -15.61 -11.38 -39.34
C VAL A 14 -15.79 -11.51 -37.82
N VAL A 15 -16.86 -10.91 -37.30
CA VAL A 15 -17.30 -10.96 -35.90
C VAL A 15 -18.05 -12.29 -35.66
N PRO A 16 -17.70 -13.11 -34.66
CA PRO A 16 -18.53 -14.22 -34.25
C PRO A 16 -19.66 -13.74 -33.33
N THR A 17 -20.90 -13.99 -33.76
CA THR A 17 -22.12 -13.84 -32.99
C THR A 17 -22.26 -15.00 -32.00
N PHE A 18 -22.26 -14.71 -30.70
CA PHE A 18 -22.58 -15.71 -29.68
C PHE A 18 -24.10 -15.73 -29.44
N SER A 19 -24.71 -16.86 -29.79
CA SER A 19 -26.12 -17.15 -29.56
C SER A 19 -26.35 -17.52 -28.10
N SER A 20 -27.36 -16.92 -27.50
CA SER A 20 -27.79 -17.15 -26.11
C SER A 20 -28.45 -18.53 -25.99
N ALA A 21 -27.86 -19.41 -25.17
CA ALA A 21 -28.48 -20.68 -24.79
C ALA A 21 -28.97 -20.59 -23.34
N ALA A 22 -30.27 -20.83 -23.16
CA ALA A 22 -30.96 -20.86 -21.89
C ALA A 22 -30.51 -22.06 -21.02
N MET A 23 -30.23 -21.80 -19.74
CA MET A 23 -30.02 -22.82 -18.70
C MET A 23 -31.36 -23.32 -18.15
N PRO A 24 -31.56 -24.64 -17.97
CA PRO A 24 -32.72 -25.15 -17.26
C PRO A 24 -32.50 -25.10 -15.74
N ARG A 25 -33.46 -24.50 -15.03
CA ARG A 25 -33.64 -24.68 -13.59
C ARG A 25 -34.14 -26.10 -13.32
N SER A 26 -33.49 -26.84 -12.44
CA SER A 26 -34.15 -27.93 -11.73
C SER A 26 -33.62 -28.10 -10.30
N LEU A 27 -34.57 -28.40 -9.44
CA LEU A 27 -34.54 -28.47 -7.99
C LEU A 27 -34.02 -29.83 -7.51
N PHE A 28 -33.11 -29.89 -6.53
CA PHE A 28 -33.07 -30.99 -5.55
C PHE A 28 -32.37 -30.53 -4.25
N LEU A 29 -32.89 -31.04 -3.14
CA LEU A 29 -32.83 -30.57 -1.74
C LEU A 29 -31.48 -30.72 -1.01
N PRO A 30 -31.30 -30.03 0.15
CA PRO A 30 -30.09 -30.09 0.97
C PRO A 30 -30.13 -31.27 1.95
N LEU A 31 -29.01 -31.98 2.08
CA LEU A 31 -28.80 -33.05 3.06
C LEU A 31 -27.39 -32.90 3.65
N LEU A 32 -27.31 -32.30 4.83
CA LEU A 32 -26.54 -32.72 6.02
C LEU A 32 -26.23 -31.50 6.93
N PRO A 33 -26.85 -31.44 8.11
CA PRO A 33 -26.13 -31.00 9.29
C PRO A 33 -26.29 -32.06 10.38
N LEU A 34 -25.35 -33.00 10.44
CA LEU A 34 -25.28 -33.97 11.54
C LEU A 34 -23.81 -34.28 11.88
N LEU A 35 -23.07 -33.23 12.25
CA LEU A 35 -21.72 -33.37 12.81
C LEU A 35 -21.48 -32.33 13.91
N LEU A 36 -22.38 -32.27 14.89
CA LEU A 36 -22.29 -31.36 16.04
C LEU A 36 -22.55 -32.05 17.40
N LEU A 37 -22.42 -33.38 17.47
CA LEU A 37 -22.67 -34.16 18.70
C LEU A 37 -21.42 -34.83 19.31
N LEU A 38 -20.22 -34.32 19.04
CA LEU A 38 -18.98 -34.88 19.62
C LEU A 38 -18.05 -33.81 20.21
N LEU A 39 -18.57 -32.94 21.08
CA LEU A 39 -17.75 -32.15 21.99
C LEU A 39 -18.04 -32.58 23.44
N PRO A 40 -17.03 -33.04 24.21
CA PRO A 40 -17.19 -33.31 25.64
C PRO A 40 -17.39 -32.01 26.45
N GLU A 41 -18.26 -32.06 27.44
CA GLU A 41 -18.53 -30.96 28.36
C GLU A 41 -17.26 -30.51 29.12
N ALA A 42 -16.97 -29.21 29.08
CA ALA A 42 -15.96 -28.60 29.95
C ALA A 42 -16.52 -28.45 31.38
N PRO A 43 -15.75 -28.78 32.43
CA PRO A 43 -16.23 -28.66 33.80
C PRO A 43 -16.34 -27.20 34.24
N ARG A 44 -17.40 -26.91 35.00
CA ARG A 44 -17.71 -25.60 35.61
C ARG A 44 -16.51 -25.05 36.40
N ALA A 45 -16.06 -23.85 36.03
CA ALA A 45 -15.17 -23.05 36.85
C ALA A 45 -15.89 -22.61 38.14
N ALA A 46 -15.38 -23.03 39.30
CA ALA A 46 -15.80 -22.49 40.58
C ALA A 46 -15.31 -21.05 40.72
N ARG A 47 -16.23 -20.12 41.02
CA ARG A 47 -15.91 -18.74 41.41
C ARG A 47 -15.38 -18.76 42.85
N VAL A 48 -14.17 -18.25 43.07
CA VAL A 48 -13.73 -17.80 44.39
C VAL A 48 -13.45 -16.30 44.28
N SER A 49 -14.27 -15.51 44.99
CA SER A 49 -14.09 -14.08 45.15
C SER A 49 -13.02 -13.77 46.23
N PRO A 50 -12.40 -12.58 46.16
CA PRO A 50 -11.13 -12.29 46.81
C PRO A 50 -11.33 -11.71 48.21
N LEU A 51 -10.74 -12.33 49.23
CA LEU A 51 -10.56 -11.70 50.52
C LEU A 51 -9.40 -12.37 51.28
N GLN A 52 -8.24 -11.72 51.28
CA GLN A 52 -7.60 -11.20 52.49
C GLN A 52 -6.15 -10.81 52.18
N ALA A 53 -5.90 -9.50 52.31
CA ALA A 53 -4.58 -8.94 52.53
C ALA A 53 -4.09 -9.31 53.93
N SER A 54 -2.79 -9.60 54.09
CA SER A 54 -1.85 -8.78 54.89
C SER A 54 -0.63 -9.57 55.40
N SER A 55 0.49 -8.82 55.41
CA SER A 55 1.72 -8.91 56.22
C SER A 55 2.62 -10.15 56.15
N GLU A 56 3.77 -9.92 55.50
CA GLU A 56 5.14 -10.18 55.96
C GLU A 56 5.42 -11.39 56.86
N ALA A 57 6.13 -12.36 56.29
CA ALA A 57 7.12 -13.14 57.00
C ALA A 57 8.37 -13.27 56.12
N ALA A 58 9.50 -12.75 56.59
CA ALA A 58 10.81 -12.93 56.00
C ALA A 58 11.18 -14.42 56.04
N ALA A 59 10.94 -15.13 54.94
CA ALA A 59 11.36 -16.51 54.76
C ALA A 59 12.65 -16.54 53.95
N THR A 60 13.70 -17.08 54.58
CA THR A 60 14.96 -17.50 53.98
C THR A 60 14.76 -18.15 52.60
N CYS A 61 15.37 -17.59 51.55
CA CYS A 61 15.42 -18.23 50.24
C CYS A 61 16.31 -19.48 50.31
N LYS A 62 15.69 -20.66 50.48
CA LYS A 62 16.33 -21.92 50.07
C LYS A 62 16.37 -21.92 48.55
N ALA A 63 17.57 -21.97 47.98
CA ALA A 63 17.79 -22.07 46.55
C ALA A 63 17.35 -23.46 46.06
N HIS A 64 16.06 -23.64 45.79
CA HIS A 64 15.52 -24.74 44.98
C HIS A 64 14.05 -24.41 44.68
N ASP A 65 13.83 -23.71 43.55
CA ASP A 65 12.58 -23.59 42.77
C ASP A 65 12.55 -22.37 41.82
N LEU A 66 13.65 -21.61 41.73
CA LEU A 66 13.73 -20.35 40.98
C LEU A 66 14.08 -20.50 39.48
N CYS A 67 13.51 -21.49 38.77
CA CYS A 67 13.75 -21.66 37.32
C CYS A 67 12.51 -21.99 36.46
N LEU A 68 11.28 -21.72 36.90
CA LEU A 68 10.08 -21.92 36.05
C LEU A 68 9.58 -20.67 35.32
N LEU A 69 10.25 -19.52 35.50
CA LEU A 69 10.02 -18.34 34.68
C LEU A 69 11.21 -18.20 33.74
N GLY A 70 11.20 -18.98 32.66
CA GLY A 70 12.10 -18.72 31.52
C GLY A 70 11.95 -17.26 31.06
N PRO A 71 12.95 -16.70 30.35
CA PRO A 71 12.88 -15.34 29.83
C PRO A 71 11.55 -15.12 29.12
N ARG A 72 10.80 -14.08 29.50
CA ARG A 72 9.60 -13.68 28.75
C ARG A 72 10.03 -13.46 27.29
N PRO A 73 9.38 -14.08 26.30
CA PRO A 73 9.68 -13.78 24.90
C PRO A 73 9.57 -12.27 24.70
N LEU A 74 10.67 -11.64 24.29
CA LEU A 74 10.63 -10.24 23.90
C LEU A 74 9.64 -10.10 22.74
N PRO A 75 8.83 -9.03 22.69
CA PRO A 75 7.98 -8.79 21.55
C PRO A 75 8.85 -8.72 20.28
N PRO A 76 8.37 -9.24 19.13
CA PRO A 76 9.11 -9.17 17.89
C PRO A 76 9.42 -7.70 17.56
N ALA A 77 10.61 -7.44 17.03
CA ALA A 77 11.01 -6.10 16.65
C ALA A 77 10.10 -5.58 15.53
N PRO A 78 9.74 -4.29 15.54
CA PRO A 78 8.90 -3.71 14.51
C PRO A 78 9.62 -3.72 13.13
N PRO A 79 8.86 -3.85 12.03
CA PRO A 79 9.44 -3.74 10.69
C PRO A 79 9.93 -2.32 10.41
N VAL A 80 10.85 -2.19 9.44
CA VAL A 80 11.32 -0.90 8.94
C VAL A 80 10.28 -0.31 8.00
N ASN A 81 9.82 0.90 8.28
CA ASN A 81 8.85 1.58 7.44
C ASN A 81 9.54 2.18 6.21
N VAL A 82 9.07 1.85 5.01
CA VAL A 82 9.53 2.42 3.75
C VAL A 82 8.35 3.06 3.04
N SER A 83 8.39 4.37 2.81
CA SER A 83 7.36 5.09 2.07
C SER A 83 7.90 5.58 0.74
N LEU A 84 7.18 5.33 -0.35
CA LEU A 84 7.50 5.79 -1.69
C LEU A 84 6.45 6.80 -2.15
N TYR A 85 6.88 8.03 -2.37
CA TYR A 85 6.10 9.08 -3.03
C TYR A 85 6.54 9.17 -4.48
N TYR A 86 5.62 8.95 -5.40
CA TYR A 86 5.92 8.74 -6.82
C TYR A 86 4.75 9.15 -7.72
N GLU A 87 4.98 9.12 -9.02
CA GLU A 87 3.98 9.35 -10.06
C GLU A 87 4.13 8.29 -11.15
N SER A 88 2.99 7.79 -11.64
CA SER A 88 2.91 6.56 -12.43
C SER A 88 3.61 6.61 -13.80
N LEU A 89 3.87 7.80 -14.35
CA LEU A 89 4.58 7.93 -15.64
C LEU A 89 6.03 8.42 -15.50
N CYS A 90 6.53 8.63 -14.28
CA CYS A 90 7.93 8.97 -14.08
C CYS A 90 8.84 7.75 -14.23
N GLY A 91 9.74 7.78 -15.21
CA GLY A 91 10.66 6.66 -15.50
C GLY A 91 11.55 6.26 -14.31
N ALA A 92 12.04 7.22 -13.53
CA ALA A 92 12.84 6.93 -12.33
C ALA A 92 12.00 6.30 -11.21
N CYS A 93 10.73 6.71 -11.07
CA CYS A 93 9.80 6.12 -10.11
C CYS A 93 9.54 4.65 -10.43
N ARG A 94 9.24 4.37 -11.71
CA ARG A 94 8.99 3.02 -12.23
C ARG A 94 10.20 2.12 -12.05
N TYR A 95 11.39 2.64 -12.37
CA TYR A 95 12.64 1.91 -12.16
C TYR A 95 12.80 1.55 -10.68
N PHE A 96 12.72 2.51 -9.78
CA PHE A 96 12.89 2.25 -8.35
C PHE A 96 11.84 1.27 -7.81
N LEU A 97 10.56 1.46 -8.15
CA LEU A 97 9.49 0.58 -7.70
C LEU A 97 9.71 -0.87 -8.14
N VAL A 98 10.00 -1.10 -9.42
CA VAL A 98 10.11 -2.44 -10.00
C VAL A 98 11.48 -3.09 -9.75
N ARG A 99 12.56 -2.32 -9.68
CA ARG A 99 13.95 -2.83 -9.68
C ARG A 99 14.65 -2.72 -8.33
N ASP A 100 14.23 -1.82 -7.45
CA ASP A 100 14.83 -1.66 -6.13
C ASP A 100 13.86 -2.05 -5.01
N LEU A 101 12.70 -1.39 -4.93
CA LEU A 101 11.72 -1.59 -3.86
C LEU A 101 11.10 -2.98 -3.90
N PHE A 102 10.59 -3.42 -5.04
CA PHE A 102 9.93 -4.72 -5.14
C PHE A 102 10.87 -5.91 -4.88
N PRO A 103 12.09 -5.99 -5.47
CA PRO A 103 13.04 -7.04 -5.14
C PRO A 103 13.49 -7.00 -3.69
N THR A 104 13.68 -5.80 -3.11
CA THR A 104 13.96 -5.68 -1.67
C THR A 104 12.82 -6.25 -0.84
N TRP A 105 11.57 -5.89 -1.16
CA TRP A 105 10.40 -6.43 -0.49
C TRP A 105 10.33 -7.96 -0.61
N LEU A 106 10.60 -8.55 -1.78
CA LEU A 106 10.65 -10.01 -1.94
C LEU A 106 11.73 -10.68 -1.07
N MET A 107 12.86 -10.01 -0.84
CA MET A 107 13.98 -10.54 -0.07
C MET A 107 13.80 -10.42 1.45
N VAL A 108 13.05 -9.42 1.92
CA VAL A 108 12.95 -9.06 3.34
C VAL A 108 11.55 -8.65 3.80
N MET A 109 10.49 -9.18 3.17
CA MET A 109 9.08 -8.82 3.45
C MET A 109 8.68 -8.95 4.93
N GLU A 110 9.33 -9.83 5.68
CA GLU A 110 9.12 -10.05 7.11
C GLU A 110 9.59 -8.87 8.01
N ILE A 111 10.46 -8.00 7.49
CA ILE A 111 11.06 -6.90 8.25
C ILE A 111 10.89 -5.52 7.60
N ILE A 112 10.12 -5.42 6.51
CA ILE A 112 9.84 -4.16 5.81
C ILE A 112 8.34 -3.92 5.72
N ASN A 113 7.94 -2.67 5.98
CA ASN A 113 6.57 -2.22 5.87
C ASN A 113 6.47 -1.11 4.83
N VAL A 114 5.95 -1.45 3.64
CA VAL A 114 5.91 -0.54 2.49
C VAL A 114 4.64 0.31 2.48
N THR A 115 4.76 1.60 2.17
CA THR A 115 3.64 2.52 1.91
C THR A 115 3.85 3.18 0.55
N LEU A 116 2.84 3.13 -0.31
CA LEU A 116 2.87 3.74 -1.65
C LEU A 116 1.96 4.97 -1.65
N VAL A 117 2.46 6.08 -2.19
CA VAL A 117 1.71 7.35 -2.31
C VAL A 117 1.80 7.85 -3.76
N PRO A 118 0.90 7.39 -4.66
CA PRO A 118 0.83 7.87 -6.04
C PRO A 118 0.24 9.29 -6.08
N TYR A 119 1.11 10.28 -6.31
CA TYR A 119 0.77 11.69 -6.49
C TYR A 119 1.95 12.46 -7.10
N GLY A 120 3.13 12.33 -6.47
CA GLY A 120 4.39 12.88 -6.94
C GLY A 120 4.38 14.39 -7.10
N ASN A 121 4.67 14.88 -8.31
CA ASN A 121 4.74 16.30 -8.62
C ASN A 121 3.40 16.89 -9.11
N ALA A 122 2.31 16.15 -8.97
CA ALA A 122 0.99 16.65 -9.31
C ALA A 122 0.66 17.93 -8.52
N GLN A 123 -0.15 18.79 -9.14
CA GLN A 123 -0.67 20.00 -8.52
C GLN A 123 -2.17 19.86 -8.32
N VAL A 124 -2.67 20.17 -7.13
CA VAL A 124 -4.10 20.16 -6.80
C VAL A 124 -4.68 21.56 -6.79
N ARG A 125 -5.87 21.72 -7.36
CA ARG A 125 -6.64 22.99 -7.33
C ARG A 125 -8.09 22.68 -6.99
N ARG A 126 -8.74 23.57 -6.24
CA ARG A 126 -10.17 23.46 -5.99
C ARG A 126 -10.96 23.97 -7.20
N LYS A 127 -11.88 23.17 -7.76
CA LYS A 127 -12.85 23.66 -8.75
C LYS A 127 -13.62 24.82 -8.14
N ARG A 128 -13.61 25.98 -8.81
CA ARG A 128 -14.55 27.03 -8.47
C ARG A 128 -15.93 26.55 -8.91
N GLY A 129 -16.78 26.18 -7.96
CA GLY A 129 -18.20 25.99 -8.25
C GLY A 129 -18.74 27.25 -8.92
N ASN A 130 -19.71 27.07 -9.83
CA ASN A 130 -20.38 28.15 -10.54
C ASN A 130 -21.20 28.98 -9.52
N ARG A 131 -20.53 29.79 -8.70
CA ARG A 131 -21.18 30.81 -7.88
C ARG A 131 -21.72 31.83 -8.87
N GLY A 132 -23.02 31.75 -9.15
CA GLY A 132 -23.74 32.83 -9.79
C GLY A 132 -23.31 34.14 -9.12
N ARG A 133 -22.92 35.13 -9.94
CA ARG A 133 -22.54 36.47 -9.51
C ARG A 133 -23.57 36.98 -8.48
N ARG A 134 -23.23 36.92 -7.19
CA ARG A 134 -23.81 37.81 -6.18
C ARG A 134 -22.67 38.72 -5.74
N GLY A 135 -22.93 40.01 -5.90
CA GLY A 135 -21.92 41.06 -5.82
C GLY A 135 -21.41 41.36 -4.42
N VAL A 136 -20.38 42.22 -4.46
CA VAL A 136 -19.96 43.21 -3.46
C VAL A 136 -19.32 42.69 -2.15
N GLY A 137 -18.01 42.92 -2.05
CA GLY A 137 -17.38 43.66 -0.95
C GLY A 137 -17.15 42.95 0.39
N GLY A 138 -15.87 42.76 0.76
CA GLY A 138 -15.48 42.53 2.15
C GLY A 138 -14.00 42.15 2.31
N ARG A 139 -13.18 43.10 2.79
CA ARG A 139 -11.80 42.86 3.27
C ARG A 139 -11.85 42.11 4.60
N GLY A 140 -10.94 41.15 4.81
CA GLY A 140 -10.72 40.52 6.12
C GLY A 140 -9.40 39.75 6.16
N GLN A 141 -8.49 40.21 7.03
CA GLN A 141 -7.17 39.63 7.30
C GLN A 141 -7.24 38.38 8.20
N GLY A 142 -6.37 37.40 7.88
CA GLY A 142 -5.55 36.56 8.76
C GLY A 142 -6.12 35.90 10.03
N ARG A 143 -5.97 34.57 10.13
CA ARG A 143 -5.11 33.89 11.14
C ARG A 143 -5.09 32.37 10.91
N SER A 144 -3.89 31.81 10.90
CA SER A 144 -3.60 30.38 10.95
C SER A 144 -3.72 29.89 12.39
N SER A 145 -4.42 28.76 12.58
CA SER A 145 -4.34 27.95 13.80
C SER A 145 -4.56 26.48 13.41
N PHE A 146 -3.53 25.68 13.61
CA PHE A 146 -3.51 24.23 13.54
C PHE A 146 -4.56 23.60 14.47
N GLY A 147 -5.24 22.56 13.99
CA GLY A 147 -6.11 21.72 14.80
C GLY A 147 -6.79 20.67 13.91
N ALA A 148 -6.42 19.40 14.12
CA ALA A 148 -7.02 18.15 13.62
C ALA A 148 -7.49 18.12 12.15
N LEU A 149 -6.96 17.17 11.36
CA LEU A 149 -7.54 16.74 10.08
C LEU A 149 -8.90 16.07 10.32
N GLN A 150 -9.88 16.88 10.70
CA GLN A 150 -11.29 16.57 10.52
C GLN A 150 -11.60 16.93 9.08
N GLU A 151 -12.08 15.96 8.29
CA GLU A 151 -12.72 16.21 7.00
C GLU A 151 -13.84 17.23 7.23
N ARG A 152 -13.54 18.51 7.04
CA ARG A 152 -14.60 19.47 6.75
C ARG A 152 -15.17 18.98 5.45
N ASN A 153 -16.48 18.72 5.43
CA ASN A 153 -17.23 18.43 4.23
C ASN A 153 -17.11 19.66 3.31
N VAL A 154 -16.02 19.74 2.54
CA VAL A 154 -15.70 20.90 1.70
C VAL A 154 -16.45 20.69 0.40
N SER A 155 -17.55 21.45 0.24
CA SER A 155 -18.38 21.47 -0.95
C SER A 155 -17.64 22.03 -2.19
N GLY A 156 -16.67 21.27 -2.71
CA GLY A 156 -15.90 21.60 -3.91
C GLY A 156 -15.15 20.39 -4.45
N THR A 157 -15.26 20.13 -5.75
CA THR A 157 -14.51 19.09 -6.45
C THR A 157 -13.04 19.51 -6.58
N TRP A 158 -12.10 18.58 -6.47
CA TRP A 158 -10.68 18.83 -6.71
C TRP A 158 -10.29 18.51 -8.16
N GLU A 159 -9.40 19.31 -8.73
CA GLU A 159 -8.75 19.08 -10.03
C GLU A 159 -7.26 18.89 -9.82
N PHE A 160 -6.68 18.01 -10.63
CA PHE A 160 -5.26 17.67 -10.58
C PHE A 160 -4.62 17.97 -11.92
N THR A 161 -3.37 18.41 -11.90
CA THR A 161 -2.54 18.57 -13.09
C THR A 161 -1.24 17.84 -12.86
N CYS A 162 -0.92 16.91 -13.75
CA CYS A 162 0.23 16.02 -13.64
C CYS A 162 1.27 16.33 -14.71
N GLN A 163 2.55 16.02 -14.47
CA GLN A 163 3.66 16.41 -15.36
C GLN A 163 3.63 15.65 -16.69
N HIS A 164 3.17 14.40 -16.68
CA HIS A 164 3.04 13.56 -17.87
C HIS A 164 1.61 13.52 -18.44
N GLY A 165 0.81 14.55 -18.13
CA GLY A 165 -0.53 14.76 -18.69
C GLY A 165 -1.65 14.00 -17.99
N GLU A 166 -2.84 14.00 -18.60
CA GLU A 166 -4.07 13.45 -18.01
C GLU A 166 -3.99 11.94 -17.75
N LEU A 167 -3.20 11.22 -18.56
CA LEU A 167 -3.00 9.79 -18.39
C LEU A 167 -2.30 9.48 -17.06
N GLU A 168 -1.26 10.23 -16.68
CA GLU A 168 -0.63 10.09 -15.36
C GLU A 168 -1.61 10.38 -14.23
N CYS A 169 -2.39 11.47 -14.33
CA CYS A 169 -3.39 11.79 -13.33
C CYS A 169 -4.43 10.68 -13.17
N ARG A 170 -4.84 10.03 -14.27
CA ARG A 170 -5.75 8.89 -14.24
C ARG A 170 -5.10 7.65 -13.62
N LEU A 171 -3.87 7.31 -14.02
CA LEU A 171 -3.15 6.15 -13.50
C LEU A 171 -2.80 6.30 -12.02
N ASN A 172 -2.39 7.49 -11.55
CA ASN A 172 -2.23 7.78 -10.12
C ASN A 172 -3.52 7.52 -9.34
N LYS A 173 -4.69 7.88 -9.89
CA LYS A 173 -6.00 7.57 -9.28
C LYS A 173 -6.33 6.08 -9.33
N VAL A 174 -5.99 5.38 -10.42
CA VAL A 174 -6.15 3.92 -10.53
C VAL A 174 -5.35 3.23 -9.42
N GLU A 175 -4.09 3.60 -9.23
CA GLU A 175 -3.22 3.03 -8.21
C GLU A 175 -3.69 3.39 -6.79
N ALA A 176 -4.15 4.62 -6.56
CA ALA A 176 -4.78 4.99 -5.30
C ALA A 176 -6.05 4.14 -5.02
N CYS A 177 -6.85 3.85 -6.04
CA CYS A 177 -8.02 2.97 -5.92
C CYS A 177 -7.63 1.49 -5.71
N LEU A 178 -6.52 1.02 -6.27
CA LEU A 178 -5.98 -0.31 -5.98
C LEU A 178 -5.58 -0.42 -4.51
N LEU A 179 -4.89 0.58 -3.96
CA LEU A 179 -4.50 0.65 -2.55
C LEU A 179 -5.71 0.74 -1.59
N ASP A 180 -6.83 1.30 -2.06
CA ASP A 180 -8.07 1.43 -1.28
C ASP A 180 -8.93 0.15 -1.28
N LYS A 181 -8.91 -0.61 -2.40
CA LYS A 181 -9.83 -1.74 -2.61
C LYS A 181 -9.21 -3.11 -2.41
N LEU A 182 -7.89 -3.23 -2.52
CA LEU A 182 -7.18 -4.51 -2.42
C LEU A 182 -6.49 -4.65 -1.08
N GLU A 183 -6.27 -5.90 -0.67
CA GLU A 183 -5.32 -6.20 0.41
C GLU A 183 -3.92 -5.70 0.04
N LYS A 184 -3.15 -5.31 1.05
CA LYS A 184 -1.89 -4.56 0.87
C LYS A 184 -0.90 -5.25 -0.08
N GLU A 185 -0.71 -6.55 0.09
CA GLU A 185 0.19 -7.35 -0.74
C GLU A 185 -0.33 -7.48 -2.18
N ALA A 186 -1.64 -7.71 -2.36
CA ALA A 186 -2.26 -7.78 -3.67
C ALA A 186 -2.21 -6.43 -4.40
N ALA A 187 -2.38 -5.32 -3.67
CA ALA A 187 -2.23 -3.97 -4.20
C ALA A 187 -0.79 -3.73 -4.69
N LEU A 188 0.22 -4.01 -3.86
CA LEU A 188 1.63 -3.85 -4.22
C LEU A 188 1.99 -4.67 -5.45
N LEU A 189 1.62 -5.95 -5.49
CA LEU A 189 1.88 -6.85 -6.62
C LEU A 189 1.18 -6.38 -7.90
N THR A 190 -0.08 -5.95 -7.80
CA THR A 190 -0.83 -5.44 -8.96
C THR A 190 -0.22 -4.15 -9.49
N ILE A 191 0.16 -3.21 -8.61
CA ILE A 191 0.77 -1.93 -9.01
C ILE A 191 2.13 -2.18 -9.67
N VAL A 192 2.99 -3.01 -9.08
CA VAL A 192 4.29 -3.38 -9.69
C VAL A 192 4.10 -4.01 -11.07
N CYS A 193 3.11 -4.91 -11.22
CA CYS A 193 2.78 -5.52 -12.50
C CYS A 193 2.37 -4.49 -13.54
N VAL A 194 1.51 -3.53 -13.19
CA VAL A 194 1.08 -2.47 -14.11
C VAL A 194 2.26 -1.56 -14.47
N GLU A 195 3.03 -1.13 -13.47
CA GLU A 195 4.15 -0.20 -13.61
C GLU A 195 5.33 -0.75 -14.43
N GLU A 196 5.43 -2.07 -14.62
CA GLU A 196 6.40 -2.67 -15.53
C GLU A 196 5.96 -2.62 -17.01
N MET A 197 4.68 -2.36 -17.29
CA MET A 197 4.11 -2.50 -18.64
C MET A 197 4.22 -1.25 -19.50
N GLN A 198 4.33 -1.43 -20.81
CA GLN A 198 4.31 -0.30 -21.77
C GLN A 198 2.93 0.38 -21.83
N ASP A 199 1.86 -0.42 -21.88
CA ASP A 199 0.47 0.06 -21.91
C ASP A 199 -0.21 -0.30 -20.59
N MET A 200 -0.07 0.60 -19.61
CA MET A 200 -0.54 0.38 -18.24
C MET A 200 -2.06 0.24 -18.14
N GLU A 201 -2.82 1.07 -18.88
CA GLU A 201 -4.29 1.00 -18.88
C GLU A 201 -4.79 -0.35 -19.40
N LYS A 202 -4.22 -0.86 -20.50
CA LYS A 202 -4.63 -2.18 -21.04
C LYS A 202 -4.16 -3.35 -20.18
N LYS A 203 -3.17 -3.16 -19.31
CA LYS A 203 -2.60 -4.23 -18.48
C LYS A 203 -3.16 -4.31 -17.08
N LEU A 204 -3.96 -3.32 -16.65
CA LEU A 204 -4.70 -3.38 -15.39
C LEU A 204 -5.51 -4.68 -15.26
N GLY A 205 -6.28 -5.05 -16.29
CA GLY A 205 -7.10 -6.27 -16.28
C GLY A 205 -6.29 -7.56 -16.12
N PRO A 206 -5.31 -7.82 -16.99
CA PRO A 206 -4.39 -8.94 -16.82
C PRO A 206 -3.68 -8.99 -15.47
N CYS A 207 -3.22 -7.87 -14.92
CA CYS A 207 -2.57 -7.83 -13.60
C CYS A 207 -3.55 -8.19 -12.47
N LEU A 208 -4.77 -7.61 -12.48
CA LEU A 208 -5.82 -7.96 -11.53
C LEU A 208 -6.19 -9.45 -11.60
N GLN A 209 -6.26 -10.02 -12.81
CA GLN A 209 -6.57 -11.44 -12.98
C GLN A 209 -5.55 -12.38 -12.28
N VAL A 210 -4.31 -11.93 -12.12
CA VAL A 210 -3.24 -12.69 -11.46
C VAL A 210 -3.28 -12.52 -9.95
N TYR A 211 -3.47 -11.28 -9.46
CA TYR A 211 -3.24 -10.96 -8.05
C TYR A 211 -4.51 -10.70 -7.23
N ALA A 212 -5.63 -10.37 -7.88
CA ALA A 212 -6.92 -10.08 -7.24
C ALA A 212 -8.09 -10.40 -8.21
N PRO A 213 -8.25 -11.67 -8.62
CA PRO A 213 -9.23 -12.07 -9.65
C PRO A 213 -10.70 -11.81 -9.26
N GLU A 214 -10.98 -11.64 -7.98
CA GLU A 214 -12.29 -11.27 -7.43
C GLU A 214 -12.66 -9.79 -7.67
N VAL A 215 -11.69 -8.94 -8.01
CA VAL A 215 -11.90 -7.51 -8.26
C VAL A 215 -11.90 -7.22 -9.76
N SER A 216 -13.01 -6.68 -10.26
CA SER A 216 -13.12 -6.34 -11.68
C SER A 216 -12.36 -5.05 -12.02
N PRO A 217 -11.73 -4.96 -13.20
CA PRO A 217 -11.05 -3.74 -13.66
C PRO A 217 -12.02 -2.56 -13.79
N ASP A 218 -13.26 -2.83 -14.19
CA ASP A 218 -14.31 -1.81 -14.28
C ASP A 218 -14.59 -1.15 -12.93
N SER A 219 -14.59 -1.92 -11.84
CA SER A 219 -14.80 -1.37 -10.49
C SER A 219 -13.66 -0.45 -10.04
N ILE A 220 -12.43 -0.70 -10.51
CA ILE A 220 -11.27 0.16 -10.25
C ILE A 220 -11.37 1.43 -11.09
N MET A 221 -11.75 1.31 -12.36
CA MET A 221 -11.94 2.46 -13.25
C MET A 221 -13.10 3.36 -12.82
N GLU A 222 -14.20 2.79 -12.33
CA GLU A 222 -15.31 3.54 -11.73
C GLU A 222 -14.83 4.33 -10.50
N CYS A 223 -13.99 3.73 -9.65
CA CYS A 223 -13.36 4.44 -8.54
C CYS A 223 -12.47 5.59 -9.03
N ALA A 224 -11.57 5.31 -9.98
CA ALA A 224 -10.56 6.27 -10.45
C ALA A 224 -11.19 7.47 -11.18
N THR A 225 -12.30 7.26 -11.89
CA THR A 225 -13.04 8.32 -12.59
C THR A 225 -14.10 9.00 -11.72
N GLY A 226 -14.45 8.40 -10.58
CA GLY A 226 -15.47 8.87 -9.66
C GLY A 226 -14.98 9.82 -8.55
N GLU A 227 -15.88 10.05 -7.60
CA GLU A 227 -15.60 10.88 -6.42
C GLU A 227 -14.55 10.23 -5.51
N ARG A 228 -14.61 8.90 -5.33
CA ARG A 228 -13.67 8.17 -4.46
C ARG A 228 -12.22 8.34 -4.91
N GLY A 229 -11.91 8.15 -6.20
CA GLY A 229 -10.57 8.39 -6.73
C GLY A 229 -10.12 9.84 -6.59
N THR A 230 -11.05 10.80 -6.67
CA THR A 230 -10.77 12.23 -6.43
C THR A 230 -10.44 12.50 -4.95
N GLN A 231 -11.15 11.87 -4.02
CA GLN A 231 -10.86 11.95 -2.58
C GLN A 231 -9.51 11.31 -2.24
N LEU A 232 -9.23 10.12 -2.77
CA LEU A 232 -7.97 9.40 -2.56
C LEU A 232 -6.77 10.18 -3.10
N MET A 233 -6.87 10.71 -4.33
CA MET A 233 -5.82 11.56 -4.91
C MET A 233 -5.61 12.86 -4.11
N HIS A 234 -6.68 13.42 -3.53
CA HIS A 234 -6.55 14.58 -2.63
C HIS A 234 -5.87 14.22 -1.30
N ALA A 235 -6.19 13.06 -0.72
CA ALA A 235 -5.51 12.57 0.47
C ALA A 235 -4.01 12.37 0.19
N ASN A 236 -3.64 11.79 -0.96
CA ASN A 236 -2.25 11.66 -1.37
C ASN A 236 -1.57 13.02 -1.57
N ALA A 237 -2.30 14.03 -2.10
CA ALA A 237 -1.81 15.40 -2.20
C ALA A 237 -1.43 15.95 -0.82
N GLN A 238 -2.32 15.80 0.17
CA GLN A 238 -2.08 16.25 1.55
C GLN A 238 -0.90 15.53 2.20
N LEU A 239 -0.78 14.21 2.01
CA LEU A 239 0.36 13.43 2.50
C LEU A 239 1.68 13.91 1.90
N THR A 240 1.68 14.23 0.60
CA THR A 240 2.88 14.68 -0.11
C THR A 240 3.26 16.12 0.29
N GLU A 241 2.28 17.02 0.39
CA GLU A 241 2.49 18.42 0.83
C GLU A 241 2.94 18.52 2.29
N ALA A 242 2.62 17.52 3.12
CA ALA A 242 3.02 17.47 4.54
C ALA A 242 4.47 16.99 4.76
N LEU A 243 5.17 16.56 3.72
CA LEU A 243 6.56 16.11 3.80
C LEU A 243 7.48 17.18 4.39
N GLN A 244 8.32 16.76 5.33
CA GLN A 244 9.32 17.61 5.99
C GLN A 244 10.68 16.89 6.00
N PRO A 245 11.68 17.36 5.23
CA PRO A 245 11.58 18.46 4.26
C PRO A 245 10.62 18.12 3.10
N PRO A 246 10.08 19.13 2.39
CA PRO A 246 9.34 18.90 1.15
C PRO A 246 10.21 18.10 0.17
N HIS A 247 9.59 17.24 -0.64
CA HIS A 247 10.34 16.49 -1.63
C HIS A 247 10.93 17.42 -2.70
N GLU A 248 12.15 17.13 -3.12
CA GLU A 248 12.87 17.94 -4.12
C GLU A 248 12.75 17.34 -5.55
N TYR A 249 12.40 16.06 -5.63
CA TYR A 249 12.22 15.27 -6.84
C TYR A 249 11.40 14.02 -6.53
N VAL A 250 11.03 13.28 -7.57
CA VAL A 250 10.44 11.93 -7.45
C VAL A 250 11.31 10.92 -8.22
N PRO A 251 11.44 9.67 -7.75
CA PRO A 251 10.82 9.11 -6.54
C PRO A 251 11.41 9.70 -5.26
N TRP A 252 10.55 9.98 -4.27
CA TRP A 252 10.96 10.42 -2.94
C TRP A 252 10.73 9.30 -1.94
N VAL A 253 11.82 8.77 -1.41
CA VAL A 253 11.82 7.55 -0.59
C VAL A 253 12.13 7.93 0.85
N LEU A 254 11.27 7.53 1.77
CA LEU A 254 11.52 7.66 3.21
C LEU A 254 11.76 6.29 3.81
N VAL A 255 12.81 6.16 4.62
CA VAL A 255 13.06 4.99 5.48
C VAL A 255 12.98 5.44 6.94
N ASN A 256 12.02 4.93 7.70
CA ASN A 256 11.66 5.42 9.03
C ASN A 256 11.54 6.96 9.06
N GLU A 257 10.74 7.50 8.13
CA GLU A 257 10.43 8.93 7.97
C GLU A 257 11.61 9.82 7.53
N LYS A 258 12.79 9.24 7.26
CA LYS A 258 13.97 9.98 6.81
C LYS A 258 14.21 9.78 5.32
N PRO A 259 14.49 10.86 4.54
CA PRO A 259 14.82 10.73 3.13
C PRO A 259 16.02 9.81 2.90
N LEU A 260 15.83 8.81 2.04
CA LEU A 260 16.90 7.95 1.55
C LEU A 260 17.67 8.68 0.46
N LYS A 261 18.97 8.90 0.68
CA LYS A 261 19.81 9.66 -0.25
C LYS A 261 20.16 8.88 -1.51
N ASP A 262 20.41 7.58 -1.36
CA ASP A 262 20.84 6.69 -2.43
C ASP A 262 19.87 5.50 -2.49
N PRO A 263 18.97 5.46 -3.48
CA PRO A 263 18.00 4.39 -3.64
C PRO A 263 18.62 2.98 -3.72
N SER A 264 19.85 2.86 -4.23
CA SER A 264 20.55 1.55 -4.34
C SER A 264 20.90 0.95 -2.98
N GLN A 265 20.86 1.75 -1.91
CA GLN A 265 21.15 1.33 -0.54
C GLN A 265 19.90 0.89 0.22
N LEU A 266 18.74 0.76 -0.43
CA LEU A 266 17.49 0.44 0.25
C LEU A 266 17.60 -0.86 1.07
N LEU A 267 18.01 -1.96 0.44
CA LEU A 267 18.11 -3.26 1.08
C LEU A 267 19.10 -3.25 2.26
N SER A 268 20.30 -2.69 2.07
CA SER A 268 21.30 -2.60 3.14
C SER A 268 20.81 -1.73 4.29
N THR A 269 20.12 -0.62 4.00
CA THR A 269 19.54 0.27 5.01
C THR A 269 18.45 -0.42 5.81
N VAL A 270 17.53 -1.15 5.16
CA VAL A 270 16.48 -1.92 5.83
C VAL A 270 17.09 -2.96 6.76
N CYS A 271 18.06 -3.74 6.27
CA CYS A 271 18.77 -4.73 7.08
C CYS A 271 19.49 -4.10 8.29
N GLN A 272 20.12 -2.94 8.12
CA GLN A 272 20.82 -2.24 9.21
C GLN A 272 19.87 -1.69 10.27
N LEU A 273 18.74 -1.11 9.85
CA LEU A 273 17.77 -0.47 10.75
C LEU A 273 16.87 -1.45 11.48
N TYR A 274 16.70 -2.68 10.97
CA TYR A 274 15.93 -3.69 11.67
C TYR A 274 16.60 -4.10 12.98
N GLN A 275 15.84 -4.09 14.07
CA GLN A 275 16.33 -4.28 15.44
C GLN A 275 16.13 -5.72 15.96
N GLY A 276 15.50 -6.60 15.18
CA GLY A 276 15.35 -8.00 15.55
C GLY A 276 16.70 -8.70 15.59
N VAL A 277 16.82 -9.64 16.54
CA VAL A 277 18.03 -10.45 16.73
C VAL A 277 18.25 -11.36 15.53
N GLU A 278 17.19 -12.08 15.12
CA GLU A 278 17.18 -12.89 13.92
C GLU A 278 16.85 -12.00 12.72
N LYS A 279 17.76 -11.94 11.74
CA LYS A 279 17.57 -11.21 10.48
C LYS A 279 17.49 -12.20 9.32
N PRO A 280 16.81 -11.85 8.21
CA PRO A 280 16.82 -12.65 7.00
C PRO A 280 18.27 -12.91 6.53
N ASP A 281 18.56 -14.11 6.02
CA ASP A 281 19.94 -14.53 5.67
C ASP A 281 20.65 -13.55 4.73
N ILE A 282 19.90 -12.92 3.82
CA ILE A 282 20.43 -11.92 2.90
C ILE A 282 21.06 -10.74 3.64
N CYS A 283 20.53 -10.33 4.80
CA CYS A 283 21.09 -9.27 5.63
C CYS A 283 22.45 -9.64 6.22
N SER A 284 22.67 -10.92 6.54
CA SER A 284 23.95 -11.43 7.04
C SER A 284 25.04 -11.43 5.97
N SER A 285 24.67 -11.69 4.71
CA SER A 285 25.60 -11.66 3.57
C SER A 285 26.13 -10.26 3.22
N MET A 286 25.42 -9.21 3.67
CA MET A 286 25.74 -7.81 3.42
C MET A 286 26.37 -7.10 4.64
N ALA A 287 26.51 -7.79 5.77
CA ALA A 287 27.15 -7.21 6.94
C ALA A 287 28.64 -7.01 6.66
N ASP A 288 29.15 -5.79 6.95
CA ASP A 288 30.60 -5.55 6.93
C ASP A 288 31.30 -6.60 7.80
N PRO A 289 32.40 -7.22 7.33
CA PRO A 289 33.17 -8.12 8.17
C PRO A 289 33.58 -7.36 9.43
N PRO A 290 33.52 -7.98 10.63
CA PRO A 290 33.90 -7.32 11.86
C PRO A 290 35.29 -6.73 11.68
N ARG A 291 35.42 -5.39 11.85
CA ARG A 291 36.71 -4.71 11.80
C ARG A 291 37.63 -5.43 12.78
N LYS A 292 38.63 -6.15 12.26
CA LYS A 292 39.69 -6.73 13.07
C LYS A 292 40.49 -5.57 13.68
N VAL A 293 40.12 -5.18 14.89
CA VAL A 293 40.95 -4.30 15.72
C VAL A 293 42.14 -5.15 16.16
N CYS A 294 43.25 -5.07 15.44
CA CYS A 294 44.51 -5.60 15.92
C CYS A 294 45.00 -4.70 17.05
N TYR A 295 44.96 -5.20 18.28
CA TYR A 295 45.68 -4.57 19.39
C TYR A 295 47.19 -4.74 19.11
N LYS A 296 47.91 -3.62 19.08
CA LYS A 296 49.37 -3.58 19.00
C LYS A 296 49.98 -3.84 20.37
#